data_AF-A0A3P7FFR1-F1
#
_entry.id   AF-A0A3P7FFR1-F1
#
_cell.length_a   1.000
_cell.length_b   1.000
_cell.length_c   1.000
_cell.angle_alpha   90.00
_cell.angle_beta   90.00
_cell.angle_gamma   90.00
#
_symmetry.space_group_name_H-M   'P 1'
#
loop_
_entity.id
_entity.type
_entity.pdbx_description
1 polymer ?
#
loop_
_entity_poly.entity_id
_entity_poly.type
_entity_poly.pdbx_seq_one_letter_code
_entity_poly.pdbx_strand_id
1 'polypeptide(L)'
;MQAMSGTIFDEFAVLVVVVGGGDDDGGGGGGGGASTASFLHLVAVWIKLSMNLYVEGQLVMWEQRNNSEAAISAAACSQLTAAILRGPNPIIATAFVDCDLLDLEKIRVDNEEGIRVTLLLKFDPGNNPKAFQEAEVRRHIESSPFNIDFDADETISINNFDVCKENKHDCSPSANCNWDGVTYTCECNRFFTDGVVMGKLLPGRECYREFPSRLLIESSTLQ
;
A
#
# COMPACT_ATOMS: atom_id res chain seq x y z
N MET A 1 -42.27 -25.19 -15.09
CA MET A 1 -42.40 -23.92 -14.35
C MET A 1 -41.04 -23.25 -14.40
N GLN A 2 -40.99 -22.08 -15.01
CA GLN A 2 -39.79 -21.26 -15.20
C GLN A 2 -39.28 -20.75 -13.84
N ALA A 3 -37.96 -20.68 -13.69
CA ALA A 3 -37.32 -19.73 -12.77
C ALA A 3 -36.26 -18.99 -13.58
N MET A 4 -36.46 -17.68 -13.70
CA MET A 4 -35.61 -16.72 -14.39
C MET A 4 -34.62 -16.08 -13.41
N SER A 5 -33.49 -15.59 -13.95
CA SER A 5 -32.74 -14.39 -13.53
C SER A 5 -31.99 -14.45 -12.18
N GLY A 6 -30.76 -13.94 -12.01
CA GLY A 6 -29.91 -13.18 -12.91
C GLY A 6 -28.47 -13.17 -12.37
N THR A 7 -27.53 -13.00 -13.28
CA THR A 7 -26.10 -12.82 -13.06
C THR A 7 -25.85 -11.41 -12.53
N ILE A 8 -25.47 -11.26 -11.25
CA ILE A 8 -25.28 -9.95 -10.59
C ILE A 8 -23.83 -9.40 -10.70
N PHE A 9 -22.89 -10.16 -11.25
CA PHE A 9 -21.46 -9.80 -11.21
C PHE A 9 -20.81 -9.45 -12.56
N ASP A 10 -21.59 -9.14 -13.61
CA ASP A 10 -21.04 -8.93 -14.96
C ASP A 10 -20.91 -7.46 -15.44
N GLU A 11 -21.12 -6.46 -14.58
CA GLU A 11 -21.09 -5.06 -15.05
C GLU A 11 -20.48 -4.07 -14.05
N PHE A 12 -19.22 -4.24 -13.67
CA PHE A 12 -18.43 -3.14 -13.09
C PHE A 12 -16.98 -3.17 -13.57
N ALA A 13 -16.80 -3.14 -14.89
CA ALA A 13 -15.63 -2.50 -15.47
C ALA A 13 -15.80 -0.99 -15.31
N VAL A 14 -15.46 -0.43 -14.14
CA VAL A 14 -15.24 1.02 -14.04
C VAL A 14 -13.94 1.29 -14.78
N LEU A 15 -14.09 1.64 -16.05
CA LEU A 15 -13.07 2.28 -16.86
C LEU A 15 -12.58 3.50 -16.08
N VAL A 16 -11.38 3.41 -15.51
CA VAL A 16 -10.62 4.59 -15.10
C VAL A 16 -10.32 5.33 -16.40
N VAL A 17 -11.17 6.29 -16.76
CA VAL A 17 -10.91 7.21 -17.86
C VAL A 17 -9.73 8.08 -17.43
N VAL A 18 -8.54 7.66 -17.84
CA VAL A 18 -7.44 8.61 -18.04
C VAL A 18 -7.94 9.55 -19.13
N VAL A 19 -8.25 10.79 -18.75
CA VAL A 19 -8.70 11.82 -19.69
C VAL A 19 -7.53 12.15 -20.61
N GLY A 20 -7.39 11.39 -21.69
CA GLY A 20 -6.61 11.74 -22.86
C GLY A 20 -7.52 12.45 -23.85
N GLY A 21 -7.43 13.77 -23.91
CA GLY A 21 -8.02 14.58 -24.96
C GLY A 21 -6.92 15.16 -25.85
N GLY A 22 -6.86 14.73 -27.12
CA GLY A 22 -6.28 15.44 -28.26
C GLY A 22 -7.39 15.70 -29.28
N ASP A 23 -7.34 16.62 -30.24
CA ASP A 23 -6.34 17.58 -30.73
C ASP A 23 -7.17 18.79 -31.28
N ASP A 24 -6.71 20.03 -31.38
CA ASP A 24 -5.94 20.54 -32.53
C ASP A 24 -5.45 22.00 -32.30
N ASP A 25 -4.32 22.28 -32.94
CA ASP A 25 -3.76 23.56 -33.41
C ASP A 25 -3.12 24.58 -32.44
N GLY A 26 -1.77 24.67 -32.52
CA GLY A 26 -1.06 25.92 -32.30
C GLY A 26 0.28 25.78 -31.57
N GLY A 27 1.38 25.85 -32.33
CA GLY A 27 2.73 25.68 -31.82
C GLY A 27 3.19 26.71 -30.76
N GLY A 28 4.21 26.31 -30.00
CA GLY A 28 4.94 27.17 -29.09
C GLY A 28 5.66 26.35 -28.03
N GLY A 29 6.99 26.25 -28.15
CA GLY A 29 7.81 25.44 -27.25
C GLY A 29 7.77 25.91 -25.79
N GLY A 30 7.97 24.97 -24.87
CA GLY A 30 8.14 25.27 -23.46
C GLY A 30 8.02 24.03 -22.58
N GLY A 31 9.17 23.45 -22.22
CA GLY A 31 9.38 22.67 -20.99
C GLY A 31 8.35 21.60 -20.64
N GLY A 32 8.62 20.35 -21.03
CA GLY A 32 7.97 19.18 -20.46
C GLY A 32 8.22 19.09 -18.96
N GLY A 33 7.33 19.67 -18.16
CA GLY A 33 7.11 19.26 -16.79
C GLY A 33 6.29 17.98 -16.81
N ALA A 34 6.93 16.85 -17.10
CA ALA A 34 6.48 15.62 -16.48
C ALA A 34 6.39 15.95 -14.99
N SER A 35 5.24 15.73 -14.36
CA SER A 35 5.18 15.65 -12.91
C SER A 35 6.12 14.54 -12.51
N THR A 36 7.39 14.92 -12.36
CA THR A 36 8.40 14.26 -11.57
C THR A 36 7.87 14.39 -10.16
N ALA A 37 6.85 13.58 -9.85
CA ALA A 37 6.61 13.16 -8.49
C ALA A 37 7.98 12.73 -8.03
N SER A 38 8.55 13.61 -7.22
CA SER A 38 9.89 13.48 -6.73
C SER A 38 9.81 12.24 -5.86
N PHE A 39 10.15 11.08 -6.42
CA PHE A 39 10.34 9.80 -5.72
C PHE A 39 11.58 9.92 -4.81
N LEU A 40 11.68 11.03 -4.09
CA LEU A 40 12.73 11.37 -3.17
C LEU A 40 12.42 10.59 -1.90
N HIS A 41 12.92 9.36 -1.90
CA HIS A 41 13.29 8.62 -0.69
C HIS A 41 12.11 8.16 0.18
N LEU A 42 12.37 7.11 0.97
CA LEU A 42 11.60 6.69 2.13
C LEU A 42 10.40 5.78 1.84
N VAL A 43 10.70 4.48 1.94
CA VAL A 43 9.96 3.51 2.74
C VAL A 43 8.44 3.69 2.79
N ALA A 44 7.73 2.85 2.02
CA ALA A 44 6.27 2.80 2.07
C ALA A 44 5.76 2.58 3.51
N VAL A 45 4.70 3.30 3.89
CA VAL A 45 3.94 3.02 5.11
C VAL A 45 2.85 2.02 4.78
N TRP A 46 2.75 0.97 5.61
CA TRP A 46 1.78 -0.09 5.45
C TRP A 46 0.80 -0.04 6.62
N ILE A 47 -0.49 -0.03 6.30
CA ILE A 47 -1.57 -0.06 7.28
C ILE A 47 -2.34 -1.36 7.09
N LYS A 48 -2.49 -2.11 8.18
CA LYS A 48 -3.35 -3.28 8.24
C LYS A 48 -4.75 -2.84 8.62
N LEU A 49 -5.72 -3.10 7.76
CA LEU A 49 -7.13 -2.83 7.98
C LEU A 49 -7.92 -4.14 7.90
N SER A 50 -8.58 -4.52 8.99
CA SER A 50 -9.48 -5.67 9.00
C SER A 50 -10.92 -5.18 9.11
N MET A 51 -11.80 -5.68 8.25
CA MET A 51 -13.21 -5.34 8.30
C MET A 51 -14.16 -6.47 7.89
N ASN A 52 -15.39 -6.39 8.37
CA ASN A 52 -16.48 -7.22 7.86
C ASN A 52 -16.86 -6.74 6.45
N LEU A 53 -17.03 -7.66 5.50
CA LEU A 53 -17.33 -7.29 4.13
C LEU A 53 -18.84 -7.17 3.91
N TYR A 54 -19.28 -5.96 3.61
CA TYR A 54 -20.63 -5.66 3.17
C TYR A 54 -20.62 -5.18 1.72
N VAL A 55 -21.62 -5.58 0.93
CA VAL A 55 -21.84 -5.09 -0.43
C VAL A 55 -23.27 -4.58 -0.48
N GLU A 56 -23.45 -3.30 -0.82
CA GLU A 56 -24.77 -2.65 -0.85
C GLU A 56 -25.55 -2.76 0.47
N GLY A 57 -24.83 -2.77 1.60
CA GLY A 57 -25.41 -2.90 2.95
C GLY A 57 -25.80 -4.33 3.33
N GLN A 58 -25.45 -5.34 2.53
CA GLN A 58 -25.66 -6.75 2.85
C GLN A 58 -24.34 -7.43 3.17
N LEU A 59 -24.32 -8.22 4.25
CA LEU A 59 -23.15 -9.00 4.65
C LEU A 59 -22.83 -10.05 3.59
N VAL A 60 -21.58 -10.10 3.13
CA VAL A 60 -21.14 -11.13 2.20
C VAL A 60 -21.01 -12.45 2.95
N MET A 61 -21.82 -13.43 2.56
CA MET A 61 -21.88 -14.75 3.19
C MET A 61 -20.64 -15.58 2.88
N TRP A 62 -20.14 -16.32 3.88
CA TRP A 62 -18.94 -17.18 3.76
C TRP A 62 -19.03 -18.20 2.62
N GLU A 63 -20.22 -18.76 2.37
CA GLU A 63 -20.45 -19.74 1.30
C GLU A 63 -20.19 -19.17 -0.10
N GLN A 64 -20.27 -17.84 -0.27
CA GLN A 64 -19.99 -17.16 -1.52
C GLN A 64 -18.49 -16.99 -1.81
N ARG A 65 -17.59 -17.47 -0.93
CA ARG A 65 -16.13 -17.45 -1.17
C ARG A 65 -15.72 -18.14 -2.48
N ASN A 66 -16.54 -19.05 -2.99
CA ASN A 66 -16.33 -19.70 -4.29
C ASN A 66 -16.25 -18.71 -5.48
N ASN A 67 -16.62 -17.44 -5.30
CA ASN A 67 -16.50 -16.37 -6.31
C ASN A 67 -15.06 -15.89 -6.59
N SER A 68 -14.04 -16.66 -6.20
CA SER A 68 -12.60 -16.35 -6.25
C SER A 68 -12.17 -15.25 -5.26
N GLU A 69 -11.05 -15.48 -4.56
CA GLU A 69 -10.45 -14.51 -3.63
C GLU A 69 -10.16 -13.16 -4.31
N ALA A 70 -9.88 -13.19 -5.62
CA ALA A 70 -9.67 -11.99 -6.43
C ALA A 70 -10.91 -11.08 -6.48
N ALA A 71 -12.12 -11.65 -6.60
CA ALA A 71 -13.35 -10.86 -6.61
C ALA A 71 -13.64 -10.22 -5.24
N ILE A 72 -13.38 -10.96 -4.16
CA ILE A 72 -13.52 -10.48 -2.79
C ILE A 72 -12.52 -9.34 -2.52
N SER A 73 -11.26 -9.53 -2.91
CA SER A 73 -10.22 -8.51 -2.82
C SER A 73 -10.62 -7.26 -3.61
N ALA A 74 -11.09 -7.41 -4.85
CA ALA A 74 -11.49 -6.29 -5.69
C ALA A 74 -12.68 -5.51 -5.09
N ALA A 75 -13.69 -6.21 -4.59
CA ALA A 75 -14.84 -5.58 -3.94
C ALA A 75 -14.42 -4.78 -2.68
N ALA A 76 -13.61 -5.39 -1.80
CA ALA A 76 -13.16 -4.75 -0.58
C ALA A 76 -12.24 -3.56 -0.86
N CYS A 77 -11.25 -3.71 -1.74
CA CYS A 77 -10.33 -2.65 -2.10
C CYS A 77 -10.99 -1.50 -2.86
N SER A 78 -11.99 -1.77 -3.71
CA SER A 78 -12.74 -0.72 -4.42
C SER A 78 -13.47 0.21 -3.44
N GLN A 79 -14.17 -0.36 -2.46
CA GLN A 79 -14.87 0.41 -1.42
C GLN A 79 -13.90 1.25 -0.58
N LEU A 80 -12.80 0.64 -0.13
CA LEU A 80 -11.79 1.35 0.66
C LEU A 80 -11.10 2.46 -0.12
N THR A 81 -10.74 2.19 -1.37
CA THR A 81 -10.09 3.17 -2.23
C THR A 81 -10.98 4.40 -2.38
N ALA A 82 -12.28 4.21 -2.61
CA ALA A 82 -13.22 5.31 -2.69
C ALA A 82 -13.30 6.11 -1.38
N ALA A 83 -13.28 5.44 -0.23
CA ALA A 83 -13.28 6.11 1.07
C ALA A 83 -11.99 6.90 1.34
N ILE A 84 -10.82 6.32 1.03
CA ILE A 84 -9.51 6.96 1.22
C ILE A 84 -9.34 8.16 0.28
N LEU A 85 -9.70 8.03 -1.00
CA LEU A 85 -9.52 9.11 -1.97
C LEU A 85 -10.46 10.30 -1.72
N ARG A 86 -11.62 10.07 -1.11
CA ARG A 86 -12.62 11.12 -0.81
C ARG A 86 -12.64 11.57 0.65
N GLY A 87 -11.78 11.02 1.49
CA GLY A 87 -11.65 11.44 2.88
C GLY A 87 -11.10 12.88 2.98
N PRO A 88 -11.20 13.52 4.16
CA PRO A 88 -10.94 14.95 4.30
C PRO A 88 -9.45 15.34 4.36
N ASN A 89 -8.54 14.41 4.65
CA ASN A 89 -7.11 14.69 4.73
C ASN A 89 -6.45 14.50 3.34
N PRO A 90 -6.08 15.57 2.63
CA PRO A 90 -5.49 15.45 1.29
C PRO A 90 -4.15 14.73 1.30
N ILE A 91 -3.36 14.81 2.39
CA ILE A 91 -2.06 14.13 2.49
C ILE A 91 -2.27 12.61 2.42
N ILE A 92 -3.23 12.08 3.18
CA ILE A 92 -3.53 10.65 3.21
C ILE A 92 -4.14 10.21 1.87
N ALA A 93 -5.08 10.99 1.34
CA ALA A 93 -5.74 10.69 0.07
C ALA A 93 -4.75 10.61 -1.11
N THR A 94 -3.83 11.57 -1.24
CA THR A 94 -2.89 11.62 -2.38
C THR A 94 -1.73 10.64 -2.26
N ALA A 95 -1.45 10.16 -1.05
CA ALA A 95 -0.36 9.24 -0.79
C ALA A 95 -0.77 7.77 -0.95
N PHE A 96 -2.06 7.46 -1.08
CA PHE A 96 -2.52 6.09 -1.27
C PHE A 96 -2.02 5.53 -2.60
N VAL A 97 -1.36 4.37 -2.54
CA VAL A 97 -0.74 3.70 -3.69
C VAL A 97 -1.51 2.45 -4.08
N ASP A 98 -1.80 1.59 -3.11
CA ASP A 98 -2.35 0.26 -3.39
C ASP A 98 -3.10 -0.36 -2.21
N CYS A 99 -3.91 -1.38 -2.51
CA CYS A 99 -4.64 -2.20 -1.56
C CYS A 99 -4.49 -3.69 -1.92
N ASP A 100 -3.92 -4.46 -1.01
CA ASP A 100 -3.71 -5.90 -1.16
C ASP A 100 -4.53 -6.69 -0.13
N LEU A 101 -5.14 -7.80 -0.56
CA LEU A 101 -5.72 -8.76 0.37
C LEU A 101 -4.61 -9.55 1.09
N LEU A 102 -4.62 -9.50 2.42
CA LEU A 102 -3.72 -10.28 3.27
C LEU A 102 -4.34 -11.59 3.73
N ASP A 103 -5.60 -11.54 4.19
CA ASP A 103 -6.26 -12.71 4.77
C ASP A 103 -7.80 -12.63 4.70
N LEU A 104 -8.44 -13.78 4.82
CA LEU A 104 -9.89 -13.98 4.84
C LEU A 104 -10.28 -14.89 6.00
N GLU A 105 -11.15 -14.38 6.87
CA GLU A 105 -11.62 -15.10 8.04
C GLU A 105 -13.14 -15.28 8.00
N LYS A 106 -13.59 -16.44 8.47
CA LYS A 106 -15.01 -16.69 8.69
C LYS A 106 -15.42 -16.07 10.01
N ILE A 107 -16.45 -15.24 9.97
CA ILE A 107 -17.02 -14.63 11.17
C ILE A 107 -18.49 -14.99 11.31
N ARG A 108 -19.03 -14.77 12.50
CA ARG A 108 -20.46 -14.83 12.75
C ARG A 108 -20.92 -13.45 13.18
N VAL A 109 -21.77 -12.82 12.38
CA VAL A 109 -22.43 -11.55 12.72
C VAL A 109 -23.89 -11.91 12.95
N ASP A 110 -24.38 -11.67 14.17
CA ASP A 110 -25.66 -12.17 14.64
C ASP A 110 -25.83 -13.68 14.42
N ASN A 111 -26.63 -14.07 13.42
CA ASN A 111 -26.92 -15.45 13.05
C ASN A 111 -26.41 -15.83 11.66
N GLU A 112 -25.72 -14.93 10.98
CA GLU A 112 -25.20 -15.13 9.64
C GLU A 112 -23.70 -15.39 9.67
N GLU A 113 -23.23 -16.24 8.77
CA GLU A 113 -21.81 -16.53 8.61
C GLU A 113 -21.24 -15.64 7.52
N GLY A 114 -20.50 -14.61 7.93
CA GLY A 114 -19.94 -13.59 7.06
C GLY A 114 -18.45 -13.79 6.77
N ILE A 115 -17.93 -12.89 5.95
CA ILE A 115 -16.49 -12.78 5.64
C ILE A 115 -15.92 -11.56 6.33
N ARG A 116 -14.82 -11.75 7.08
CA ARG A 116 -13.94 -10.67 7.51
C ARG A 116 -12.71 -10.67 6.62
N VAL A 117 -12.44 -9.55 5.98
CA VAL A 117 -11.27 -9.34 5.14
C VAL A 117 -10.20 -8.62 5.95
N THR A 118 -8.94 -8.98 5.72
CA THR A 118 -7.79 -8.22 6.19
C THR A 118 -7.02 -7.72 4.98
N LEU A 119 -6.89 -6.39 4.88
CA LEU A 119 -6.27 -5.68 3.78
C LEU A 119 -4.99 -5.01 4.26
N LEU A 120 -4.02 -4.90 3.35
CA LEU A 120 -2.82 -4.08 3.49
C LEU A 120 -2.94 -2.87 2.57
N LEU A 121 -3.02 -1.70 3.16
CA LEU A 121 -3.02 -0.43 2.45
C LEU A 121 -1.59 0.09 2.39
N LYS A 122 -1.15 0.44 1.19
CA LYS A 122 0.18 0.96 0.92
C LYS A 122 0.11 2.46 0.66
N PHE A 123 0.93 3.21 1.38
CA PHE A 123 1.06 4.66 1.21
C PHE A 123 2.50 5.02 0.82
N ASP A 124 2.64 5.99 -0.07
CA ASP A 124 3.88 6.73 -0.32
C ASP A 124 3.89 7.97 0.57
N PRO A 125 4.61 7.95 1.70
CA PRO A 125 4.57 9.04 2.66
C PRO A 125 5.39 10.27 2.22
N GLY A 126 6.16 10.17 1.14
CA GLY A 126 7.22 11.11 0.82
C GLY A 126 8.11 11.38 2.04
N ASN A 127 8.23 12.65 2.44
CA ASN A 127 9.08 13.06 3.56
C ASN A 127 8.39 13.07 4.94
N ASN A 128 7.12 12.62 5.05
CA ASN A 128 6.37 12.70 6.31
C ASN A 128 5.64 11.38 6.66
N PRO A 129 6.38 10.29 6.95
CA PRO A 129 5.78 9.00 7.31
C PRO A 129 4.90 9.06 8.56
N LYS A 130 5.16 9.98 9.49
CA LYS A 130 4.39 10.11 10.73
C LYS A 130 2.98 10.68 10.54
N ALA A 131 2.67 11.23 9.37
CA ALA A 131 1.30 11.62 9.01
C ALA A 131 0.36 10.42 8.83
N PHE A 132 0.92 9.21 8.71
CA PHE A 132 0.22 7.95 8.43
C PHE A 132 0.12 7.06 9.66
N GLN A 133 0.02 7.66 10.85
CA GLN A 133 -0.30 6.92 12.06
C GLN A 133 -1.71 6.33 11.96
N GLU A 134 -1.90 5.15 12.55
CA GLU A 134 -3.18 4.43 12.52
C GLU A 134 -4.38 5.29 12.93
N ALA A 135 -4.23 6.14 13.95
CA ALA A 135 -5.29 7.03 14.41
C ALA A 135 -5.68 8.07 13.34
N GLU A 136 -4.72 8.55 12.56
CA GLU A 136 -4.98 9.54 11.51
C GLU A 136 -5.65 8.92 10.29
N VAL A 137 -5.16 7.75 9.88
CA VAL A 137 -5.77 6.98 8.79
C VAL A 137 -7.18 6.55 9.18
N ARG A 138 -7.38 6.12 10.43
CA ARG A 138 -8.70 5.82 10.98
C ARG A 138 -9.63 7.03 10.91
N ARG A 139 -9.24 8.17 11.46
CA ARG A 139 -10.05 9.41 11.40
C ARG A 139 -10.38 9.80 9.97
N HIS A 140 -9.44 9.67 9.04
CA HIS A 140 -9.63 9.99 7.62
C HIS A 140 -10.66 9.09 6.94
N ILE A 141 -10.62 7.79 7.23
CA ILE A 141 -11.53 6.80 6.68
C ILE A 141 -12.94 6.95 7.29
N GLU A 142 -13.05 7.12 8.62
CA GLU A 142 -14.32 7.27 9.35
C GLU A 142 -15.06 8.57 9.01
N SER A 143 -14.33 9.62 8.61
CA SER A 143 -14.91 10.91 8.19
C SER A 143 -15.17 11.00 6.68
N SER A 144 -14.93 9.92 5.94
CA SER A 144 -15.21 9.87 4.52
C SER A 144 -16.72 9.91 4.25
N PRO A 145 -17.18 10.63 3.20
CA PRO A 145 -18.59 10.61 2.82
C PRO A 145 -19.05 9.26 2.25
N PHE A 146 -18.11 8.33 1.97
CA PHE A 146 -18.44 6.96 1.65
C PHE A 146 -18.62 6.15 2.93
N ASN A 147 -19.86 5.70 3.14
CA ASN A 147 -20.19 4.80 4.23
C ASN A 147 -19.70 3.39 3.85
N ILE A 148 -18.46 3.06 4.22
CA ILE A 148 -18.13 1.67 4.55
C ILE A 148 -18.93 1.41 5.83
N ASP A 149 -19.58 0.27 5.99
CA ASP A 149 -20.45 0.01 7.14
C ASP A 149 -19.66 0.03 8.47
N PHE A 150 -19.52 1.22 9.07
CA PHE A 150 -18.76 1.48 10.28
C PHE A 150 -19.68 1.35 11.48
N ASP A 151 -20.13 0.12 11.78
CA ASP A 151 -20.68 -0.13 13.11
C ASP A 151 -19.55 -0.09 14.14
N ALA A 152 -19.66 0.87 15.05
CA ALA A 152 -18.62 1.28 15.98
C ALA A 152 -18.07 0.09 16.81
N ASP A 153 -16.74 0.05 16.89
CA ASP A 153 -15.89 -0.86 17.68
C ASP A 153 -15.66 -2.32 17.22
N GLU A 154 -16.55 -2.98 16.46
CA GLU A 154 -16.31 -4.37 16.00
C GLU A 154 -16.10 -4.55 14.48
N THR A 155 -16.64 -3.65 13.64
CA THR A 155 -16.58 -3.88 12.20
C THR A 155 -15.24 -3.53 11.58
N ILE A 156 -14.45 -2.60 12.16
CA ILE A 156 -13.17 -2.18 11.60
C ILE A 156 -12.03 -2.11 12.61
N SER A 157 -10.89 -2.69 12.25
CA SER A 157 -9.62 -2.61 12.99
C SER A 157 -8.52 -2.07 12.09
N ILE A 158 -7.97 -0.91 12.42
CA ILE A 158 -6.85 -0.26 11.70
C ILE A 158 -5.64 -0.24 12.61
N ASN A 159 -4.51 -0.78 12.14
CA ASN A 159 -3.23 -0.74 12.85
C ASN A 159 -2.06 -0.47 11.89
N ASN A 160 -1.00 0.18 12.38
CA ASN A 160 0.26 0.22 11.64
C ASN A 160 0.83 -1.20 11.48
N PHE A 161 1.35 -1.52 10.29
CA PHE A 161 1.82 -2.87 9.97
C PHE A 161 3.35 -2.98 10.01
N ASP A 162 3.87 -3.78 10.95
CA ASP A 162 5.30 -4.05 11.10
C ASP A 162 5.80 -4.95 9.96
N VAL A 163 6.29 -4.32 8.89
CA VAL A 163 6.85 -5.03 7.74
C VAL A 163 8.16 -5.75 8.04
N CYS A 164 8.89 -5.36 9.10
CA CYS A 164 10.14 -5.99 9.49
C CYS A 164 9.87 -7.39 10.02
N LYS A 165 8.88 -7.51 10.92
CA LYS A 165 8.46 -8.79 11.49
C LYS A 165 7.93 -9.77 10.43
N GLU A 166 7.24 -9.25 9.43
CA GLU A 166 6.58 -10.05 8.38
C GLU A 166 7.43 -10.25 7.12
N ASN A 167 8.69 -9.77 7.12
CA ASN A 167 9.59 -9.77 5.95
C ASN A 167 8.96 -9.16 4.68
N LYS A 168 8.10 -8.14 4.83
CA LYS A 168 7.48 -7.39 3.72
C LYS A 168 8.20 -6.07 3.41
N HIS A 169 9.50 -6.03 3.69
CA HIS A 169 10.37 -4.88 3.46
C HIS A 169 11.28 -5.09 2.24
N ASP A 170 11.78 -4.00 1.68
CA ASP A 170 12.77 -4.01 0.60
C ASP A 170 14.22 -3.81 1.10
N CYS A 171 14.53 -4.11 2.37
CA CYS A 171 15.93 -4.12 2.84
C CYS A 171 16.76 -5.16 2.05
N SER A 172 18.05 -4.87 1.88
CA SER A 172 19.03 -5.84 1.42
C SER A 172 19.07 -7.06 2.34
N PRO A 173 19.33 -8.28 1.83
CA PRO A 173 19.61 -9.45 2.67
C PRO A 173 20.82 -9.27 3.59
N SER A 174 21.70 -8.30 3.30
CA SER A 174 22.85 -7.94 4.13
C SER A 174 22.60 -6.67 4.97
N ALA A 175 21.34 -6.33 5.24
CA ALA A 175 20.92 -5.23 6.10
C ALA A 175 19.99 -5.71 7.22
N ASN A 176 19.90 -4.92 8.28
CA ASN A 176 18.90 -5.04 9.33
C ASN A 176 17.71 -4.13 9.03
N CYS A 177 16.49 -4.64 9.26
CA CYS A 177 15.25 -3.87 9.21
C CYS A 177 14.92 -3.35 10.61
N ASN A 178 14.73 -2.03 10.74
CA ASN A 178 14.39 -1.36 11.99
C ASN A 178 13.01 -0.70 11.87
N TRP A 179 12.02 -1.22 12.59
CA TRP A 179 10.66 -0.68 12.65
C TRP A 179 10.53 0.39 13.76
N ASP A 180 9.89 1.52 13.46
CA ASP A 180 9.72 2.64 14.40
C ASP A 180 8.30 2.79 14.98
N GLY A 181 7.38 1.91 14.60
CA GLY A 181 5.96 1.98 14.95
C GLY A 181 5.05 2.46 13.82
N VAL A 182 5.59 3.12 12.78
CA VAL A 182 4.81 3.65 11.65
C VAL A 182 5.46 3.29 10.31
N THR A 183 6.78 3.39 10.24
CA THR A 183 7.59 3.06 9.07
C THR A 183 8.80 2.24 9.50
N TYR A 184 9.66 1.92 8.55
CA TYR A 184 10.90 1.20 8.82
C TYR A 184 12.11 1.92 8.21
N THR A 185 13.29 1.52 8.65
CA THR A 185 14.55 1.88 8.02
C THR A 185 15.37 0.62 7.80
N CYS A 186 16.30 0.68 6.86
CA CYS A 186 17.25 -0.40 6.65
C CYS A 186 18.65 0.12 6.89
N GLU A 187 19.47 -0.70 7.51
CA GLU A 187 20.86 -0.37 7.82
C GLU A 187 21.74 -1.54 7.40
N CYS A 188 22.74 -1.30 6.55
CA CYS A 188 23.67 -2.35 6.16
C CYS A 188 24.36 -2.95 7.39
N ASN A 189 24.54 -4.27 7.36
CA ASN A 189 25.27 -4.99 8.39
C ASN A 189 26.71 -4.51 8.45
N ARG A 190 27.36 -4.77 9.59
CA ARG A 190 28.78 -4.46 9.79
C ARG A 190 29.62 -5.02 8.63
N PHE A 191 30.58 -4.23 8.13
CA PHE A 191 31.43 -4.54 6.96
C PHE A 191 30.74 -4.47 5.59
N PHE A 192 29.52 -3.92 5.54
CA PHE A 192 28.84 -3.57 4.30
C PHE A 192 28.62 -2.06 4.26
N THR A 193 28.64 -1.51 3.04
CA THR A 193 28.39 -0.10 2.78
C THR A 193 27.25 0.06 1.78
N ASP A 194 26.52 1.16 1.94
CA ASP A 194 25.36 1.49 1.13
C ASP A 194 25.74 1.64 -0.35
N GLY A 195 24.95 0.98 -1.17
CA GLY A 195 24.96 1.14 -2.61
C GLY A 195 24.10 2.31 -3.08
N VAL A 196 24.13 2.53 -4.39
CA VAL A 196 23.31 3.53 -5.06
C VAL A 196 22.27 2.80 -5.92
N VAL A 197 21.02 2.84 -5.48
CA VAL A 197 19.90 2.24 -6.21
C VAL A 197 19.30 3.29 -7.14
N MET A 198 19.29 3.04 -8.45
CA MET A 198 18.68 3.93 -9.45
C MET A 198 19.17 5.39 -9.37
N GLY A 199 20.46 5.59 -9.06
CA GLY A 199 21.06 6.91 -8.93
C GLY A 199 20.73 7.65 -7.62
N LYS A 200 20.11 6.99 -6.64
CA LYS A 200 19.80 7.54 -5.31
C LYS A 200 20.44 6.73 -4.19
N LEU A 201 20.83 7.40 -3.12
CA LEU A 201 21.33 6.76 -1.91
C LEU A 201 20.13 6.35 -1.06
N LEU A 202 19.83 5.05 -1.03
CA LEU A 202 18.77 4.46 -0.21
C LEU A 202 19.42 3.52 0.82
N PRO A 203 19.65 3.99 2.06
CA PRO A 203 20.40 3.23 3.05
C PRO A 203 19.82 1.84 3.32
N GLY A 204 20.66 0.82 3.30
CA GLY A 204 20.34 -0.57 3.61
C GLY A 204 19.57 -1.32 2.54
N ARG A 205 19.29 -0.75 1.36
CA ARG A 205 18.52 -1.40 0.26
C ARG A 205 19.43 -2.16 -0.68
N GLU A 206 20.66 -1.66 -0.80
CA GLU A 206 21.75 -2.34 -1.47
C GLU A 206 22.98 -2.21 -0.60
N CYS A 207 23.56 -3.36 -0.24
CA CYS A 207 24.69 -3.45 0.67
C CYS A 207 25.79 -4.24 0.00
N TYR A 208 26.94 -3.61 -0.18
CA TYR A 208 28.13 -4.28 -0.75
C TYR A 208 29.16 -4.48 0.34
N ARG A 209 29.81 -5.64 0.33
CA ARG A 209 30.91 -5.91 1.26
C ARG A 209 32.05 -4.94 0.97
N GLU A 210 32.46 -4.19 1.98
CA GLU A 210 33.71 -3.46 1.90
C GLU A 210 34.85 -4.48 1.84
N PHE A 211 35.54 -4.56 0.71
CA PHE A 211 36.87 -5.13 0.72
C PHE A 211 37.78 -4.05 1.32
N PRO A 212 38.37 -4.26 2.51
CA PRO A 212 39.36 -3.32 3.00
C PRO A 212 40.50 -3.28 1.98
N SER A 213 40.64 -2.14 1.31
CA SER A 213 41.74 -1.88 0.39
C SER A 213 43.05 -1.78 1.20
N ARG A 214 43.58 -2.92 1.63
CA ARG A 214 44.93 -3.07 2.19
C ARG A 214 45.86 -3.76 1.19
N LEU A 215 45.73 -3.44 -0.09
CA LEU A 215 46.64 -3.97 -1.11
C LEU A 215 46.97 -2.93 -2.18
N LEU A 216 47.34 -1.71 -1.80
CA LEU A 216 47.94 -0.73 -2.71
C LEU A 216 48.98 0.18 -2.04
N ILE A 217 49.91 -0.35 -1.24
CA ILE A 217 51.26 0.24 -1.00
C ILE A 217 52.11 -0.96 -0.49
N GLU A 218 53.25 -1.41 -1.03
CA GLU A 218 54.35 -0.80 -1.77
C GLU A 218 54.89 -1.80 -2.82
N SER A 219 55.00 -1.38 -4.08
CA SER A 219 56.10 -1.83 -4.94
C SER A 219 56.63 -0.61 -5.67
N SER A 220 57.23 0.27 -4.88
CA SER A 220 58.08 1.33 -5.36
C SER A 220 59.32 1.29 -4.48
N THR A 221 60.41 0.82 -5.07
CA THR A 221 61.79 0.84 -4.55
C THR A 221 62.21 -0.36 -3.69
N LEU A 222 62.91 -1.33 -4.31
CA LEU A 222 64.21 -1.80 -3.82
C LEU A 222 64.90 -2.73 -4.84
N GLN A 223 65.99 -2.18 -5.41
CA GLN A 223 67.14 -2.79 -6.12
C GLN A 223 66.95 -3.39 -7.51
#